data_AF-A0A547QA50-F1
#
_entry.id   AF-A0A547QA50-F1
#
_cell.length_a   1.000
_cell.length_b   1.000
_cell.length_c   1.000
_cell.angle_alpha   90.00
_cell.angle_beta   90.00
_cell.angle_gamma   90.00
#
_symmetry.space_group_name_H-M   'P 1'
#
loop_
_entity.id
_entity.type
_entity.pdbx_description
1 polymer ?
#
loop_
_entity_poly.entity_id
_entity_poly.type
_entity_poly.pdbx_seq_one_letter_code
_entity_poly.pdbx_strand_id
1 'polypeptide(L)'
;MLSLLDLLGTLGGAILGLPGILGLFLGMMTRRWPLAMIMGGAVGLITPFLFGSAHVTAIGLTEFAISIAVGLGAGALGCLIRHKGATV
;
A
#
# COMPACT_ATOMS: atom_id res chain seq x y z
N MET A 1 15.59 -9.19 15.51
CA MET A 1 14.53 -8.38 16.16
C MET A 1 14.43 -7.09 15.37
N LEU A 2 13.25 -6.72 14.88
CA LEU A 2 13.06 -5.42 14.20
C LEU A 2 13.26 -4.30 15.22
N SER A 3 14.14 -3.36 14.93
CA SER A 3 14.21 -2.11 15.69
C SER A 3 12.94 -1.30 15.42
N LEU A 4 12.47 -0.53 16.40
CA LEU A 4 11.32 0.38 16.22
C LEU A 4 11.54 1.31 15.01
N LEU A 5 12.79 1.75 14.81
CA LEU A 5 13.19 2.62 13.72
C LEU A 5 13.07 1.94 12.34
N ASP A 6 13.41 0.66 12.24
CA ASP A 6 13.27 -0.11 11.00
C ASP A 6 11.79 -0.27 10.65
N LEU A 7 10.96 -0.59 11.64
CA LEU A 7 9.51 -0.70 11.44
C LEU A 7 8.89 0.62 10.95
N LEU A 8 9.26 1.75 11.58
CA LEU A 8 8.83 3.07 11.16
C LEU A 8 9.36 3.43 9.76
N GLY A 9 10.60 3.07 9.45
CA GLY A 9 11.21 3.27 8.14
C GLY A 9 10.47 2.52 7.04
N THR A 10 10.18 1.22 7.26
CA THR A 10 9.42 0.40 6.31
C THR A 10 7.98 0.91 6.15
N LEU A 11 7.31 1.30 7.24
CA LEU A 11 5.96 1.88 7.17
C LEU A 11 5.96 3.21 6.41
N GLY A 12 6.87 4.12 6.75
CA GLY A 12 7.01 5.41 6.07
C GLY A 12 7.31 5.24 4.59
N GLY A 13 8.22 4.31 4.25
CA GLY A 13 8.56 3.97 2.87
C GLY A 13 7.38 3.36 2.10
N ALA A 14 6.59 2.48 2.72
CA ALA A 14 5.41 1.89 2.08
C ALA A 14 4.27 2.92 1.88
N ILE A 15 4.06 3.82 2.85
CA ILE A 15 3.00 4.85 2.80
C ILE A 15 3.34 5.94 1.78
N LEU A 16 4.58 6.42 1.77
CA LEU A 16 5.02 7.46 0.83
C LEU A 16 5.47 6.87 -0.52
N GLY A 17 5.61 5.55 -0.61
CA GLY A 17 6.02 4.84 -1.81
C GLY A 17 4.87 4.44 -2.71
N LEU A 18 5.17 3.53 -3.65
CA LEU A 18 4.23 2.99 -4.61
C LEU A 18 2.95 2.38 -3.98
N PRO A 19 3.02 1.59 -2.88
CA PRO A 19 1.85 0.96 -2.29
C PRO A 19 0.84 2.00 -1.81
N GLY A 20 1.32 3.06 -1.14
CA GLY A 20 0.47 4.14 -0.67
C GLY A 20 -0.05 5.04 -1.79
N ILE A 21 0.82 5.62 -2.61
CA ILE A 21 0.39 6.62 -3.62
C ILE A 21 -0.46 5.96 -4.71
N LEU A 22 0.05 4.88 -5.31
CA LEU A 22 -0.57 4.22 -6.45
C LEU A 22 -1.81 3.44 -5.99
N GLY A 23 -1.76 2.82 -4.80
CA GLY A 23 -2.92 2.20 -4.18
C GLY A 23 -4.06 3.20 -3.94
N LEU A 24 -3.75 4.39 -3.41
CA LEU A 24 -4.75 5.46 -3.19
C LEU A 24 -5.33 5.98 -4.51
N PHE A 25 -4.48 6.19 -5.52
CA PHE A 25 -4.93 6.63 -6.84
C PHE A 25 -5.88 5.63 -7.51
N LEU A 26 -5.52 4.34 -7.50
CA LEU A 26 -6.40 3.28 -8.01
C LEU A 26 -7.70 3.17 -7.21
N GLY A 27 -7.64 3.36 -5.89
CA GLY A 27 -8.81 3.46 -5.03
C GLY A 27 -9.77 4.56 -5.48
N MET A 28 -9.24 5.74 -5.81
CA MET A 28 -10.02 6.87 -6.33
C MET A 28 -10.60 6.65 -7.74
N MET A 29 -10.13 5.67 -8.50
CA MET A 29 -10.70 5.38 -9.83
C MET A 29 -12.02 4.60 -9.73
N THR A 30 -12.31 4.02 -8.57
CA THR A 30 -13.42 3.07 -8.40
C THR A 30 -14.42 3.54 -7.33
N ARG A 31 -15.68 3.11 -7.42
CA ARG A 31 -16.71 3.34 -6.37
C ARG A 31 -17.05 2.08 -5.57
N ARG A 32 -16.38 0.96 -5.89
CA ARG A 32 -16.65 -0.34 -5.30
C ARG A 32 -15.53 -0.65 -4.30
N TRP A 33 -15.87 -0.61 -3.02
CA TRP A 33 -14.94 -0.93 -1.91
C TRP A 33 -14.11 -2.21 -2.12
N PRO A 34 -14.69 -3.34 -2.56
CA PRO A 34 -13.91 -4.56 -2.75
C PRO A 34 -12.88 -4.42 -3.88
N LEU A 35 -13.26 -3.76 -4.98
CA LEU A 35 -12.38 -3.54 -6.11
C LEU A 35 -11.20 -2.64 -5.73
N ALA A 36 -11.48 -1.57 -4.97
CA ALA A 36 -10.47 -0.66 -4.48
C ALA A 36 -9.44 -1.35 -3.57
N MET A 37 -9.90 -2.20 -2.66
CA MET A 37 -9.02 -2.99 -1.80
C MET A 37 -8.19 -3.99 -2.62
N ILE A 38 -8.80 -4.74 -3.53
CA ILE A 38 -8.07 -5.71 -4.36
C ILE A 38 -6.98 -5.01 -5.19
N MET A 39 -7.28 -3.87 -5.80
CA MET A 39 -6.31 -3.11 -6.59
C MET A 39 -5.19 -2.54 -5.72
N GLY A 40 -5.51 -1.96 -4.56
CA GLY A 40 -4.50 -1.47 -3.62
C GLY A 40 -3.62 -2.59 -3.05
N GLY A 41 -4.23 -3.72 -2.68
CA GLY A 41 -3.51 -4.91 -2.21
C GLY A 41 -2.63 -5.55 -3.29
N ALA A 42 -3.08 -5.56 -4.56
CA ALA A 42 -2.26 -6.02 -5.68
C ALA A 42 -1.01 -5.14 -5.87
N VAL A 43 -1.15 -3.82 -5.76
CA VAL A 43 0.02 -2.91 -5.77
C VAL A 43 0.94 -3.22 -4.59
N GLY A 44 0.39 -3.36 -3.38
CA GLY A 44 1.17 -3.69 -2.18
C GLY A 44 1.90 -5.04 -2.27
N LEU A 45 1.37 -5.99 -3.04
CA LEU A 45 1.99 -7.30 -3.31
C LEU A 45 3.08 -7.19 -4.38
N ILE A 46 2.84 -6.45 -5.47
CA ILE A 46 3.76 -6.36 -6.62
C ILE A 46 4.95 -5.45 -6.31
N THR A 47 4.76 -4.40 -5.51
CA THR A 47 5.81 -3.40 -5.27
C THR A 47 7.08 -3.97 -4.64
N PRO A 48 7.03 -4.81 -3.59
CA PRO A 48 8.23 -5.41 -3.02
C PRO A 48 9.00 -6.30 -4.01
N PHE A 49 8.32 -6.91 -4.99
CA PHE A 49 9.00 -7.66 -6.07
C PHE A 49 9.68 -6.75 -7.09
N LEU A 50 9.09 -5.60 -7.41
CA LEU A 50 9.64 -4.65 -8.39
C LEU A 50 10.79 -3.80 -7.81
N PHE A 51 10.69 -3.43 -6.53
CA PHE A 51 11.60 -2.47 -5.90
C PHE A 51 12.44 -3.09 -4.77
N GLY A 52 12.30 -4.39 -4.47
CA GLY A 52 13.08 -5.11 -3.47
C GLY A 52 14.57 -5.29 -3.80
N SER A 53 15.11 -4.51 -4.74
CA SER A 53 16.43 -4.65 -5.34
C SER A 53 17.59 -4.06 -4.50
N ALA A 54 17.50 -4.07 -3.17
CA ALA A 54 18.65 -3.79 -2.30
C ALA A 54 19.18 -5.04 -1.61
N HIS A 55 18.31 -5.93 -1.10
CA HIS A 55 18.68 -7.19 -0.46
C HIS A 55 17.61 -8.27 -0.68
N VAL A 56 17.54 -8.79 -1.91
CA VAL A 56 16.54 -9.80 -2.34
C VAL A 56 16.59 -11.10 -1.51
N THR A 57 17.70 -11.37 -0.82
CA THR A 57 17.85 -12.51 0.09
C THR A 57 17.22 -12.31 1.48
N ALA A 58 16.80 -11.08 1.82
CA ALA A 58 16.29 -10.74 3.15
C ALA A 58 15.09 -9.79 3.12
N ILE A 59 14.24 -9.84 2.08
CA ILE A 59 12.93 -9.17 2.17
C ILE A 59 12.14 -9.92 3.26
N GLY A 60 12.11 -9.33 4.45
CA GLY A 60 11.42 -9.90 5.58
C GLY A 60 9.95 -10.06 5.25
N LEU A 61 9.35 -11.18 5.65
CA LEU A 61 7.90 -11.39 5.62
C LEU A 61 7.12 -10.18 6.18
N THR A 62 7.72 -9.45 7.11
CA THR A 62 7.21 -8.20 7.69
C THR A 62 7.11 -7.05 6.69
N GLU A 63 8.09 -6.85 5.81
CA GLU A 63 8.05 -5.78 4.81
C GLU A 63 6.97 -6.05 3.76
N PHE A 64 6.85 -7.31 3.35
CA PHE A 64 5.74 -7.77 2.49
C PHE A 64 4.39 -7.53 3.14
N ALA A 65 4.23 -7.93 4.41
CA ALA A 65 2.99 -7.74 5.15
C ALA A 65 2.63 -6.24 5.30
N ILE A 66 3.62 -5.39 5.61
CA ILE A 66 3.42 -3.94 5.73
C ILE A 66 3.01 -3.35 4.37
N SER A 67 3.71 -3.68 3.29
CA SER A 67 3.40 -3.18 1.94
C SER A 67 1.97 -3.55 1.49
N ILE A 68 1.55 -4.79 1.75
CA ILE A 68 0.17 -5.25 1.45
C ILE A 68 -0.85 -4.50 2.31
N ALA A 69 -0.62 -4.39 3.62
CA ALA A 69 -1.53 -3.70 4.54
C ALA A 69 -1.70 -2.22 4.17
N VAL A 70 -0.58 -1.55 3.84
CA VAL A 70 -0.58 -0.17 3.39
C VAL A 70 -1.29 -0.03 2.05
N GLY A 71 -1.04 -0.91 1.08
CA GLY A 71 -1.73 -0.89 -0.21
C GLY A 71 -3.24 -1.09 -0.08
N LEU A 72 -3.69 -2.04 0.75
CA LEU A 72 -5.11 -2.25 1.06
C LEU A 72 -5.75 -1.01 1.69
N GLY A 73 -5.08 -0.44 2.69
CA GLY A 73 -5.54 0.76 3.39
C GLY A 73 -5.61 1.98 2.47
N ALA A 74 -4.58 2.18 1.65
CA ALA A 74 -4.53 3.26 0.66
C ALA A 74 -5.65 3.13 -0.38
N GLY A 75 -5.87 1.94 -0.92
CA GLY A 75 -6.98 1.66 -1.84
C GLY A 75 -8.35 1.95 -1.22
N ALA A 76 -8.58 1.50 0.02
CA ALA A 76 -9.80 1.78 0.76
C ALA A 76 -9.99 3.29 1.00
N LEU A 77 -8.94 4.00 1.43
CA LEU A 77 -8.95 5.44 1.65
C LEU A 77 -9.24 6.21 0.36
N GLY A 78 -8.65 5.83 -0.77
CA GLY A 78 -8.94 6.44 -2.07
C GLY A 78 -10.41 6.27 -2.49
N CYS A 79 -10.99 5.09 -2.25
CA CYS A 79 -12.42 4.85 -2.49
C CYS A 79 -13.30 5.69 -1.57
N LEU A 80 -12.91 5.84 -0.30
CA LEU A 80 -13.60 6.71 0.67
C LEU A 80 -13.58 8.17 0.22
N ILE A 81 -12.42 8.67 -0.22
CA ILE A 81 -12.26 10.03 -0.75
C ILE A 81 -13.20 10.25 -1.94
N ARG A 82 -13.27 9.30 -2.88
CA ARG A 82 -14.20 9.42 -4.02
C ARG A 82 -15.66 9.40 -3.60
N HIS A 83 -16.02 8.56 -2.63
CA HIS A 83 -17.41 8.49 -2.17
C HIS A 83 -17.83 9.78 -1.45
N LYS A 84 -16.92 10.37 -0.67
CA LYS A 84 -17.17 11.63 0.06
C LYS A 84 -17.03 12.87 -0.83
N GLY A 85 -16.14 12.82 -1.82
CA GLY A 85 -15.97 13.85 -2.83
C GLY A 85 -17.11 13.91 -3.85
N ALA A 86 -17.93 12.86 -3.95
CA ALA A 86 -19.17 12.88 -4.76
C ALA A 86 -20.40 13.39 -3.97
N THR A 87 -20.24 13.68 -2.68
CA THR A 87 -21.31 14.22 -1.80
C THR A 87 -21.14 15.71 -1.48
N VAL A 88 -20.16 16.38 -2.11
CA VAL A 88 -20.01 17.85 -2.12
C VAL A 88 -20.56 18.45 -3.41
#